data_AF-A0A1L8ZAF4-F1
#
_entry.id   AF-A0A1L8ZAF4-F1
#
_cell.length_a   1.000
_cell.length_b   1.000
_cell.length_c   1.000
_cell.angle_alpha   90.00
_cell.angle_beta   90.00
_cell.angle_gamma   90.00
#
_symmetry.space_group_name_H-M   'P 1'
#
loop_
_entity.id
_entity.type
_entity.pdbx_description
1 polymer ?
#
loop_
_entity_poly.entity_id
_entity_poly.type
_entity_poly.pdbx_seq_one_letter_code
_entity_poly.pdbx_strand_id
1 'polypeptide(L)'
;MNFQDFIETTLVPIASKIGSNRYLIALRDGFTFSMPFLIVGSFILLLVNLPFTDSATMLYQQWYVDLMAKYKGNLVQPFYVSMGIMSIFVVFGIGYNLSN
;
A
#
# COMPACT_ATOMS: atom_id res chain seq x y z
N MET A 1 -40.28 -6.81 6.58
CA MET A 1 -39.28 -5.82 6.15
C MET A 1 -38.29 -6.57 5.28
N ASN A 2 -38.23 -6.23 4.01
CA ASN A 2 -37.28 -6.86 3.10
C ASN A 2 -35.87 -6.43 3.51
N PHE A 3 -34.88 -7.28 3.24
CA PHE A 3 -33.47 -6.97 3.49
C PHE A 3 -33.05 -5.63 2.82
N GLN A 4 -33.67 -5.33 1.68
CA GLN A 4 -33.47 -4.09 0.95
C GLN A 4 -33.97 -2.85 1.73
N ASP A 5 -35.13 -2.95 2.39
CA ASP A 5 -35.68 -1.87 3.21
C ASP A 5 -34.75 -1.56 4.40
N PHE A 6 -34.12 -2.57 4.99
CA PHE A 6 -33.15 -2.40 6.08
C PHE A 6 -31.88 -1.68 5.62
N ILE A 7 -31.36 -2.02 4.43
CA ILE A 7 -30.20 -1.35 3.86
C ILE A 7 -30.49 0.14 3.59
N GLU A 8 -31.62 0.44 2.94
CA GLU A 8 -31.95 1.81 2.54
C GLU A 8 -32.25 2.72 3.74
N THR A 9 -32.96 2.20 4.75
CA THR A 9 -33.37 3.02 5.91
C THR A 9 -32.30 3.17 6.97
N THR A 10 -31.40 2.20 7.10
CA THR A 10 -30.42 2.18 8.21
C THR A 10 -28.99 2.29 7.71
N LEU A 11 -28.58 1.45 6.76
CA LEU A 11 -27.17 1.36 6.33
C LEU A 11 -26.74 2.55 5.45
N VAL A 12 -27.58 2.91 4.47
CA VAL A 12 -27.32 4.02 3.53
C VAL A 12 -27.13 5.37 4.24
N PRO A 13 -27.99 5.81 5.17
CA PRO A 13 -27.78 7.10 5.84
C PRO A 13 -26.55 7.11 6.74
N ILE A 14 -26.18 5.97 7.35
CA ILE A 14 -24.95 5.87 8.14
C ILE A 14 -23.72 5.98 7.22
N ALA A 15 -23.69 5.25 6.11
CA ALA A 15 -22.61 5.31 5.13
C ALA A 15 -22.46 6.73 4.54
N SER A 16 -23.58 7.42 4.29
CA SER A 16 -23.58 8.81 3.82
C SER A 16 -22.98 9.78 4.84
N LYS A 17 -23.30 9.63 6.13
CA LYS A 17 -22.68 10.45 7.20
C LYS A 17 -21.19 10.20 7.35
N ILE A 18 -20.74 8.95 7.20
CA ILE A 18 -19.31 8.60 7.25
C ILE A 18 -18.59 9.17 6.02
N GLY A 19 -19.17 8.97 4.83
CA GLY A 19 -18.59 9.42 3.56
C GLY A 19 -18.55 10.93 3.37
N SER A 20 -19.39 11.69 4.08
CA SER A 20 -19.43 13.16 4.06
C SER A 20 -18.55 13.83 5.12
N ASN A 21 -17.90 13.06 6.00
CA ASN A 21 -17.05 13.63 7.03
C ASN A 21 -15.73 14.14 6.43
N ARG A 22 -15.50 15.47 6.52
CA ARG A 22 -14.28 16.13 6.01
C ARG A 22 -12.97 15.48 6.48
N TYR A 23 -12.92 14.98 7.71
CA TYR A 23 -11.70 14.35 8.25
C TYR A 23 -11.44 13.00 7.60
N LEU A 24 -12.49 12.22 7.34
CA LEU A 24 -12.38 10.92 6.67
C LEU A 24 -12.10 11.07 5.17
N ILE A 25 -12.68 12.09 4.53
CA ILE A 25 -12.39 12.45 3.15
C ILE A 25 -10.92 12.86 3.01
N ALA A 26 -10.43 13.78 3.86
CA ALA A 26 -9.03 14.21 3.84
C ALA A 26 -8.05 13.06 4.10
N LEU A 27 -8.42 12.11 4.97
CA LEU A 27 -7.65 10.88 5.19
C LEU A 27 -7.59 10.01 3.92
N ARG A 28 -8.73 9.71 3.32
CA ARG A 28 -8.82 8.91 2.09
C ARG A 28 -7.98 9.54 0.98
N ASP A 29 -8.20 10.84 0.73
CA ASP A 29 -7.57 11.56 -0.37
C ASP A 29 -6.07 11.77 -0.10
N GLY A 30 -5.67 12.00 1.15
CA GLY A 30 -4.28 12.05 1.59
C GLY A 30 -3.53 10.72 1.38
N PHE A 31 -4.18 9.58 1.64
CA PHE A 31 -3.61 8.25 1.37
C PHE A 31 -3.52 7.93 -0.13
N THR A 32 -4.36 8.52 -0.98
CA THR A 32 -4.25 8.32 -2.43
C THR A 32 -2.88 8.79 -2.96
N PHE A 33 -2.27 9.81 -2.36
CA PHE A 33 -0.92 10.26 -2.71
C PHE A 33 0.17 9.22 -2.42
N SER A 34 -0.03 8.32 -1.45
CA SER A 34 0.95 7.29 -1.09
C SER A 34 0.77 5.97 -1.84
N MET A 35 -0.36 5.77 -2.53
CA MET A 35 -0.62 4.53 -3.29
C MET A 35 0.46 4.20 -4.34
N PRO A 36 1.00 5.15 -5.13
CA PRO A 36 2.05 4.84 -6.10
C PRO A 36 3.34 4.34 -5.42
N PHE A 37 3.73 4.95 -4.29
CA PHE A 37 4.91 4.55 -3.52
C PHE A 37 4.75 3.15 -2.92
N LEU A 38 3.54 2.83 -2.45
CA LEU A 38 3.18 1.50 -1.98
C LEU A 38 3.34 0.46 -3.10
N ILE A 39 2.76 0.72 -4.27
CA ILE A 39 2.82 -0.21 -5.41
C ILE A 39 4.27 -0.47 -5.82
N VAL A 40 5.06 0.60 -6.00
CA VAL A 40 6.46 0.49 -6.44
C VAL A 40 7.33 -0.21 -5.38
N GLY A 41 7.20 0.17 -4.10
CA GLY A 41 7.95 -0.47 -3.01
C GLY A 41 7.64 -1.96 -2.87
N SER A 42 6.36 -2.30 -2.91
CA SER A 42 5.88 -3.69 -2.82
C SER A 42 6.38 -4.52 -4.00
N PHE A 43 6.33 -3.99 -5.22
CA PHE A 43 6.77 -4.70 -6.41
C PHE A 43 8.26 -5.01 -6.38
N ILE A 44 9.09 -4.05 -5.94
CA ILE A 44 10.54 -4.25 -5.77
C ILE A 44 10.82 -5.30 -4.69
N LEU A 45 10.10 -5.23 -3.56
CA LEU A 45 10.25 -6.22 -2.49
C LEU A 45 9.89 -7.64 -2.96
N LEU A 46 8.83 -7.78 -3.75
CA LEU A 46 8.45 -9.05 -4.37
C LEU A 46 9.57 -9.57 -5.27
N LEU A 47 10.12 -8.73 -6.15
CA LEU A 47 11.21 -9.11 -7.05
C LEU A 47 12.48 -9.54 -6.31
N VAL A 48 12.76 -8.99 -5.12
CA VAL A 48 13.91 -9.39 -4.32
C VAL A 48 13.66 -10.71 -3.57
N ASN A 49 12.42 -10.98 -3.18
CA ASN A 49 12.05 -12.16 -2.39
C ASN A 49 11.38 -13.26 -3.23
N LEU A 50 11.73 -13.37 -4.52
CA LEU A 50 11.28 -14.48 -5.35
C LEU A 50 11.81 -15.83 -4.83
N PRO A 51 11.02 -16.92 -4.90
CA PRO A 51 11.40 -18.26 -4.43
C PRO A 51 12.36 -18.97 -5.43
N PHE A 52 13.32 -18.24 -5.99
CA PHE A 52 14.37 -18.78 -6.88
C PHE A 52 15.66 -19.11 -6.14
N THR A 53 15.72 -18.77 -4.85
CA THR A 53 16.90 -18.92 -3.99
C THR A 53 16.93 -20.24 -3.22
N ASP A 54 15.79 -20.95 -3.12
CA ASP A 54 15.66 -22.19 -2.37
C ASP A 54 16.05 -23.39 -3.23
N SER A 55 17.10 -24.10 -2.84
CA SER A 55 17.60 -25.30 -3.50
C SER A 55 16.62 -26.48 -3.47
N ALA A 56 15.61 -26.46 -2.59
CA ALA A 56 14.58 -27.49 -2.51
C ALA A 56 13.43 -27.28 -3.52
N THR A 57 13.38 -26.11 -4.18
CA THR A 57 12.29 -25.76 -5.10
C THR A 57 12.70 -26.00 -6.56
N MET A 58 11.80 -26.54 -7.38
CA MET A 58 12.02 -26.80 -8.82
C MET A 58 12.38 -25.53 -9.64
N LEU A 59 12.17 -24.35 -9.06
CA LEU A 59 12.41 -23.04 -9.65
C LEU A 59 13.78 -22.44 -9.25
N TYR A 60 14.67 -23.23 -8.67
CA TYR A 60 16.00 -22.79 -8.26
C TYR A 60 16.84 -22.26 -9.43
N GLN A 61 17.43 -21.08 -9.27
CA GLN A 61 18.30 -20.47 -10.28
C GLN A 61 19.57 -19.91 -9.64
N GLN A 62 20.71 -20.58 -9.90
CA GLN A 62 22.02 -20.21 -9.33
C GLN A 62 22.42 -18.76 -9.62
N TRP A 63 22.17 -18.28 -10.85
CA TRP A 63 22.49 -16.90 -11.24
C TRP A 63 21.73 -15.85 -10.40
N TYR A 64 20.52 -16.18 -9.97
CA TYR A 64 19.68 -15.32 -9.14
C TYR A 64 20.20 -15.29 -7.69
N VAL A 65 20.65 -16.44 -7.18
CA VAL A 65 21.28 -16.54 -5.85
C VAL A 65 22.52 -15.66 -5.76
N ASP A 66 23.41 -15.73 -6.76
CA ASP A 66 24.65 -14.95 -6.80
C ASP A 66 24.37 -13.44 -6.94
N LEU A 67 23.36 -13.08 -7.74
CA LEU A 67 22.89 -11.71 -7.89
C LEU A 67 22.35 -11.16 -6.56
N MET A 68 21.51 -11.93 -5.86
CA MET A 68 20.94 -11.52 -4.58
C MET A 68 22.00 -11.47 -3.48
N ALA A 69 22.95 -12.40 -3.44
CA ALA A 69 24.05 -12.36 -2.47
C ALA A 69 24.88 -11.06 -2.57
N LYS A 70 25.04 -10.51 -3.79
CA LYS A 70 25.83 -9.30 -4.02
C LYS A 70 25.03 -8.00 -3.95
N TYR A 71 23.77 -7.98 -4.43
CA TYR A 71 23.01 -6.74 -4.65
C TYR A 71 21.75 -6.60 -3.81
N LYS A 72 21.32 -7.62 -3.04
CA LYS A 72 20.08 -7.56 -2.24
C LYS A 72 19.99 -6.33 -1.36
N GLY A 73 21.09 -5.95 -0.69
CA GLY A 73 21.11 -4.75 0.15
C GLY A 73 20.74 -3.46 -0.59
N ASN A 74 21.20 -3.31 -1.84
CA ASN A 74 20.89 -2.14 -2.68
C ASN A 74 19.48 -2.23 -3.29
N LEU A 75 19.05 -3.44 -3.66
CA LEU A 75 17.74 -3.66 -4.28
C LEU A 75 16.57 -3.46 -3.30
N VAL A 76 16.78 -3.61 -1.99
CA VAL A 76 15.74 -3.35 -0.98
C VAL A 76 15.67 -1.86 -0.60
N GLN A 77 16.67 -1.03 -0.90
CA GLN A 77 16.65 0.40 -0.55
C GLN A 77 15.40 1.15 -1.02
N PRO A 78 14.90 0.98 -2.26
CA PRO A 78 13.67 1.63 -2.71
C PRO A 78 12.45 1.30 -1.86
N PHE A 79 12.38 0.09 -1.29
CA PHE A 79 11.31 -0.29 -0.36
C PHE A 79 11.40 0.50 0.96
N TYR A 80 12.60 0.67 1.51
CA TYR A 80 12.79 1.46 2.73
C TYR A 80 12.49 2.95 2.52
N VAL A 81 12.85 3.49 1.36
CA VAL A 81 12.60 4.90 0.99
C VAL A 81 11.15 5.13 0.53
N SER A 82 10.36 4.09 0.26
CA SER A 82 8.92 4.24 0.00
C SER A 82 8.08 3.94 1.24
N MET A 83 8.11 2.68 1.71
CA MET A 83 7.30 2.21 2.83
C MET A 83 7.81 2.76 4.16
N GLY A 84 9.14 2.87 4.34
CA GLY A 84 9.74 3.29 5.60
C GLY A 84 9.52 4.77 5.94
N ILE A 85 9.34 5.63 4.93
CA ILE A 85 9.06 7.07 5.11
C ILE A 85 7.65 7.48 4.65
N MET A 86 6.76 6.50 4.42
CA MET A 86 5.40 6.72 3.95
C MET A 86 4.61 7.68 4.86
N SER A 87 4.82 7.60 6.18
CA SER A 87 4.12 8.44 7.15
C SER A 87 4.30 9.93 6.87
N ILE A 88 5.49 10.35 6.45
CA ILE A 88 5.79 11.75 6.14
C ILE A 88 4.95 12.21 4.95
N PHE A 89 4.96 11.46 3.86
CA PHE A 89 4.19 11.78 2.65
C PHE A 89 2.68 11.80 2.90
N VAL A 90 2.18 10.83 3.67
CA VAL A 90 0.76 10.72 3.99
C VAL A 90 0.32 11.89 4.88
N VAL A 91 1.08 12.27 5.91
CA VAL A 91 0.74 13.40 6.78
C VAL A 91 0.70 14.72 6.00
N PHE A 92 1.64 14.95 5.09
CA PHE A 92 1.58 16.12 4.20
C PHE A 92 0.36 16.10 3.29
N GLY A 93 0.03 14.95 2.68
CA GLY A 93 -1.16 14.79 1.84
C GLY A 93 -2.46 15.04 2.61
N ILE A 94 -2.60 14.48 3.81
CA ILE A 94 -3.78 14.71 4.67
C ILE A 94 -3.89 16.18 5.04
N GLY A 95 -2.79 16.81 5.44
CA GLY A 95 -2.76 18.23 5.80
C GLY A 95 -3.19 19.14 4.65
N TYR A 96 -2.71 18.86 3.43
CA TYR A 96 -3.11 19.60 2.23
C TYR A 96 -4.60 19.44 1.89
N ASN A 97 -5.13 18.21 1.98
CA ASN A 97 -6.55 17.95 1.67
C ASN A 97 -7.50 18.42 2.78
N LEU A 98 -7.04 18.53 4.03
CA LEU A 98 -7.86 19.06 5.13
C LEU A 98 -7.93 20.59 5.13
N SER A 99 -6.90 21.26 4.58
CA SER A 99 -6.85 22.72 4.47
C SER A 99 -7.71 23.26 3.33
N ASN A 100 -8.00 22.44 2.31
CA ASN A 100 -8.93 22.76 1.22
C ASN A 100 -10.35 22.33 1.58
#